data_AF-B2W7A5-F1
#
_entry.id   AF-B2W7A5-F1
#
_cell.length_a   1.000
_cell.length_b   1.000
_cell.length_c   1.000
_cell.angle_alpha   90.00
_cell.angle_beta   90.00
_cell.angle_gamma   90.00
#
_symmetry.space_group_name_H-M   'P 1'
#
loop_
_entity.id
_entity.type
_entity.pdbx_description
1 polymer ?
#
loop_
_entity_poly.entity_id
_entity_poly.type
_entity_poly.pdbx_seq_one_letter_code
_entity_poly.pdbx_strand_id
1 'polypeptide(L)'
;MAVGRSAALKLDWTKLATQLGLKGQTAAALQSFKKRNDDARRKVTVLSEQPQTVDFSHYRSILKNQAVVDDIEKQFNAFKPQTYDVGRQIKAIEAFEAQAVQSAEQTKSVVDKELSDLQKTLKNIEDARPFDDLTVDEVAAAQPEIDKRTEQLVSKGRWAEKFGDLSVL
;
A
#
# COMPACT_ATOMS: atom_id res chain seq x y z
N MET A 1 -15.69 -27.39 7.51
CA MET A 1 -15.86 -26.03 8.06
C MET A 1 -15.10 -25.05 7.17
N ALA A 2 -15.75 -23.95 6.79
CA ALA A 2 -15.32 -23.06 5.71
C ALA A 2 -13.89 -22.55 5.90
N VAL A 3 -13.02 -22.92 4.97
CA VAL A 3 -11.70 -22.32 4.79
C VAL A 3 -11.95 -20.86 4.41
N GLY A 4 -11.85 -19.96 5.38
CA GLY A 4 -12.00 -18.53 5.15
C GLY A 4 -11.12 -18.12 3.98
N ARG A 5 -11.76 -17.63 2.91
CA ARG A 5 -11.17 -17.00 1.72
C ARG A 5 -9.92 -16.19 2.11
N SER A 6 -8.73 -16.77 1.95
CA SER A 6 -7.49 -16.14 2.40
C SER A 6 -7.18 -14.92 1.53
N ALA A 7 -7.04 -13.75 2.16
CA ALA A 7 -6.64 -12.52 1.48
C ALA A 7 -5.31 -12.67 0.70
N ALA A 8 -4.45 -13.61 1.14
CA ALA A 8 -3.19 -13.97 0.47
C ALA A 8 -3.36 -14.58 -0.94
N LEU A 9 -4.51 -15.21 -1.25
CA LEU A 9 -4.83 -15.69 -2.61
C LEU A 9 -5.37 -14.58 -3.52
N LYS A 10 -5.95 -13.52 -2.93
CA LYS A 10 -6.44 -12.35 -3.67
C LYS A 10 -5.35 -11.33 -3.97
N LEU A 11 -4.26 -11.36 -3.21
CA LEU A 11 -3.14 -10.45 -3.39
C LEU A 11 -2.18 -10.98 -4.46
N ASP A 12 -2.08 -10.28 -5.58
CA ASP A 12 -1.08 -10.59 -6.61
C ASP A 12 0.28 -10.01 -6.19
N TRP A 13 1.09 -10.85 -5.54
CA TRP A 13 2.42 -10.48 -5.03
C TRP A 13 3.38 -9.98 -6.13
N THR A 14 3.15 -10.35 -7.39
CA THR A 14 3.97 -9.87 -8.51
C THR A 14 3.62 -8.44 -8.91
N LYS A 15 2.32 -8.11 -8.90
CA LYS A 15 1.82 -6.75 -9.15
C LYS A 15 2.14 -5.82 -7.99
N LEU A 16 2.10 -6.31 -6.76
CA LEU A 16 2.41 -5.50 -5.58
C LEU A 16 3.83 -4.90 -5.63
N ALA A 17 4.82 -5.70 -6.01
CA ALA A 17 6.22 -5.24 -6.09
C ALA A 17 6.44 -4.22 -7.22
N THR A 18 5.74 -4.40 -8.34
CA THR A 18 5.90 -3.57 -9.54
C THR A 18 5.09 -2.27 -9.46
N GLN A 19 3.84 -2.31 -9.00
CA GLN A 19 2.96 -1.14 -8.91
C GLN A 19 3.40 -0.14 -7.83
N LEU A 20 3.91 -0.62 -6.71
CA LEU A 20 4.38 0.24 -5.61
C LEU A 20 5.85 0.67 -5.79
N GLY A 21 6.51 0.26 -6.87
CA GLY A 21 7.91 0.61 -7.14
C GLY A 21 8.86 0.20 -6.01
N LEU A 22 8.51 -0.84 -5.25
CA LEU A 22 9.24 -1.25 -4.05
C LEU A 22 10.62 -1.78 -4.46
N LYS A 23 11.67 -1.01 -4.15
CA LYS A 23 13.07 -1.35 -4.44
C LYS A 23 13.87 -1.45 -3.14
N GLY A 24 14.87 -2.33 -3.13
CA GLY A 24 15.80 -2.47 -2.02
C GLY A 24 15.21 -3.20 -0.80
N GLN A 25 15.40 -2.63 0.39
CA GLN A 25 15.13 -3.29 1.68
C GLN A 25 13.65 -3.66 1.89
N THR A 26 12.71 -2.84 1.42
CA THR A 26 11.27 -3.10 1.55
C THR A 26 10.80 -4.30 0.72
N ALA A 27 11.35 -4.47 -0.48
CA ALA A 27 11.08 -5.64 -1.32
C ALA A 27 11.60 -6.93 -0.66
N ALA A 28 12.80 -6.89 -0.08
CA ALA A 28 13.37 -8.02 0.65
C ALA A 28 12.56 -8.37 1.91
N ALA A 29 12.13 -7.37 2.68
CA ALA A 29 11.26 -7.56 3.83
C ALA A 29 9.93 -8.24 3.44
N LEU A 30 9.33 -7.82 2.32
CA LEU A 30 8.07 -8.36 1.82
C LEU A 30 8.21 -9.80 1.31
N GLN A 31 9.30 -10.13 0.63
CA GLN A 31 9.63 -11.51 0.26
C GLN A 31 9.83 -12.40 1.49
N SER A 32 10.51 -11.89 2.52
CA SER A 32 10.70 -12.62 3.77
C SER A 32 9.38 -12.88 4.50
N PHE A 33 8.47 -11.91 4.48
CA PHE A 33 7.13 -12.04 5.04
C PHE A 33 6.31 -13.10 4.30
N LYS A 34 6.32 -13.07 2.96
CA LYS A 34 5.66 -14.09 2.12
C LYS A 34 6.18 -15.49 2.47
N LYS A 35 7.50 -15.68 2.52
CA LYS A 35 8.11 -16.97 2.86
C LYS A 35 7.64 -17.47 4.23
N ARG A 36 7.64 -16.60 5.26
CA ARG A 36 7.16 -16.97 6.60
C ARG A 36 5.69 -17.38 6.60
N ASN A 37 4.84 -16.69 5.84
CA ASN A 37 3.43 -17.03 5.71
C ASN A 37 3.23 -18.40 5.05
N ASP A 38 3.92 -18.64 3.93
CA ASP A 38 3.84 -19.90 3.18
C ASP A 38 4.33 -21.09 4.03
N ASP A 39 5.45 -20.92 4.75
CA ASP A 39 6.01 -21.95 5.63
C ASP A 39 5.07 -22.27 6.81
N ALA A 40 4.49 -21.25 7.44
CA ALA A 40 3.51 -21.44 8.51
C ALA A 40 2.26 -22.16 7.98
N ARG A 41 1.78 -21.77 6.80
CA ARG A 41 0.61 -22.38 6.16
C ARG A 41 0.85 -23.85 5.84
N ARG A 42 2.00 -24.19 5.25
CA ARG A 42 2.36 -25.59 4.96
C ARG A 42 2.38 -26.43 6.23
N LYS A 43 2.98 -25.91 7.31
CA LYS A 43 2.99 -26.60 8.61
C LYS A 43 1.59 -26.82 9.15
N VAL A 44 0.72 -25.81 9.10
CA VAL A 44 -0.67 -25.94 9.56
C VAL A 44 -1.43 -26.99 8.75
N THR A 45 -1.28 -27.02 7.42
CA THR A 45 -1.92 -28.03 6.58
C THR A 45 -1.47 -29.44 6.97
N VAL A 46 -0.15 -29.68 7.05
CA VAL A 46 0.40 -30.99 7.43
C VAL A 46 -0.05 -31.42 8.83
N LEU A 47 -0.06 -30.50 9.80
CA LEU A 47 -0.48 -30.79 11.17
C LEU A 47 -2.00 -30.99 11.29
N SER A 48 -2.80 -30.34 10.44
CA SER A 48 -4.26 -30.49 10.43
C SER A 48 -4.73 -31.79 9.79
N GLU A 49 -3.92 -32.38 8.91
CA GLU A 49 -4.19 -33.68 8.28
C GLU A 49 -3.89 -34.85 9.21
N GLN A 50 -3.10 -34.65 10.27
CA GLN A 50 -2.81 -35.70 11.24
C GLN A 50 -4.05 -35.99 12.10
N PRO A 51 -4.42 -37.27 12.28
CA PRO A 51 -5.55 -37.65 13.12
C PRO A 51 -5.25 -37.30 14.59
N GLN A 52 -6.10 -36.47 15.19
CA GLN A 52 -6.00 -36.07 16.60
C GLN A 52 -6.89 -36.92 17.52
N THR A 53 -7.63 -37.88 16.96
CA THR A 53 -8.58 -38.72 17.69
C THR A 53 -7.89 -40.00 18.15
N VAL A 54 -7.86 -40.22 19.47
CA VAL A 54 -7.41 -41.48 20.07
C VAL A 54 -8.65 -42.33 20.37
N ASP A 55 -8.67 -43.56 19.86
CA ASP A 55 -9.76 -44.51 20.16
C ASP A 55 -9.51 -45.22 21.49
N PHE A 56 -9.97 -44.61 22.59
CA PHE A 56 -9.87 -45.20 23.94
C PHE A 56 -10.72 -46.47 24.12
N SER A 57 -11.72 -46.71 23.26
CA SER A 57 -12.58 -47.90 23.35
C SER A 57 -11.83 -49.16 22.90
N HIS A 58 -11.02 -49.04 21.85
CA HIS A 58 -10.13 -50.11 21.39
C HIS A 58 -9.11 -50.49 22.47
N TYR A 59 -8.48 -49.52 23.12
CA TYR A 59 -7.47 -49.77 24.16
C TYR A 59 -8.04 -50.38 25.44
N ARG A 60 -9.28 -50.04 25.83
CA ARG A 60 -9.97 -50.70 26.95
C ARG A 60 -10.19 -52.20 26.74
N SER A 61 -10.32 -52.64 25.49
CA SER A 61 -10.56 -54.06 25.15
C SER A 61 -9.29 -54.92 25.18
N ILE A 62 -8.12 -54.30 24.99
CA ILE A 62 -6.82 -54.99 24.89
C ILE A 62 -6.06 -54.97 26.23
N LEU A 63 -6.16 -53.86 26.97
CA LEU A 63 -5.41 -53.68 28.23
C LEU A 63 -6.15 -54.33 29.40
N LYS A 64 -5.42 -55.13 30.17
CA LYS A 64 -5.93 -55.76 31.42
C LYS A 64 -6.25 -54.74 32.52
N ASN A 65 -5.60 -53.58 32.51
CA ASN A 65 -5.80 -52.53 33.51
C ASN A 65 -6.56 -51.34 32.91
N GLN A 66 -7.88 -51.36 33.06
CA GLN A 66 -8.79 -50.35 32.51
C GLN A 66 -8.68 -49.00 33.23
N ALA A 67 -8.29 -48.98 34.51
CA ALA A 67 -8.16 -47.74 35.29
C ALA A 67 -7.11 -46.78 34.69
N VAL A 68 -6.06 -47.31 34.08
CA VAL A 68 -5.02 -46.51 33.42
C VAL A 68 -5.57 -45.82 32.16
N VAL A 69 -6.45 -46.49 31.42
CA VAL A 69 -7.06 -45.92 30.21
C VAL A 69 -8.02 -44.77 30.58
N ASP A 70 -8.78 -44.94 31.65
CA ASP A 70 -9.70 -43.92 32.16
C ASP A 70 -8.96 -42.67 32.66
N ASP A 71 -7.84 -42.84 33.35
CA ASP A 71 -7.01 -41.72 33.82
C ASP A 71 -6.39 -40.92 32.66
N ILE A 72 -5.92 -41.61 31.62
CA ILE A 72 -5.36 -40.98 30.42
C ILE A 72 -6.45 -40.25 29.63
N GLU A 73 -7.63 -40.84 29.45
CA GLU A 73 -8.76 -40.17 28.78
C GLU A 73 -9.17 -38.89 29.52
N LYS A 74 -9.20 -38.94 30.86
CA LYS A 74 -9.50 -37.78 31.70
C LYS A 74 -8.45 -36.67 31.54
N GLN A 75 -7.16 -37.00 31.53
CA GLN A 75 -6.09 -36.03 31.33
C GLN A 75 -6.08 -35.45 29.92
N PHE A 76 -6.35 -36.28 28.91
CA PHE A 76 -6.43 -35.86 27.50
C PHE A 76 -7.57 -34.87 27.29
N ASN A 77 -8.77 -35.15 27.83
CA ASN A 77 -9.92 -34.25 27.75
C ASN A 77 -9.74 -32.96 28.57
N ALA A 78 -8.96 -33.01 29.65
CA ALA A 78 -8.63 -31.84 30.45
C ALA A 78 -7.55 -30.95 29.79
N PHE A 79 -6.74 -31.51 28.89
CA PHE A 79 -5.67 -30.77 28.23
C PHE A 79 -6.23 -29.83 27.17
N LYS A 80 -6.12 -28.52 27.43
CA LYS A 80 -6.36 -27.48 26.42
C LYS A 80 -5.01 -26.95 25.94
N PRO A 81 -4.73 -26.97 24.62
CA PRO A 81 -3.52 -26.35 24.08
C PRO A 81 -3.44 -24.89 24.50
N GLN A 82 -2.26 -24.42 24.89
CA GLN A 82 -2.06 -22.99 25.15
C GLN A 82 -2.29 -22.20 23.86
N THR A 83 -3.34 -21.38 23.86
CA THR A 83 -3.63 -20.46 22.77
C THR A 83 -2.76 -19.21 22.91
N TYR A 84 -2.22 -18.73 21.80
CA TYR A 84 -1.54 -17.44 21.76
C TYR A 84 -2.61 -16.33 21.65
N ASP A 85 -2.56 -15.33 22.53
CA ASP A 85 -3.49 -14.19 22.45
C ASP A 85 -3.04 -13.24 21.33
N VAL A 86 -3.78 -13.30 20.21
CA VAL A 86 -3.57 -12.44 19.04
C VAL A 86 -4.33 -11.12 19.12
N GLY A 87 -5.15 -10.90 20.15
CA GLY A 87 -6.05 -9.74 20.24
C GLY A 87 -5.30 -8.40 20.23
N ARG A 88 -4.14 -8.33 20.89
CA ARG A 88 -3.31 -7.11 20.88
C ARG A 88 -2.72 -6.82 19.49
N GLN A 89 -2.32 -7.86 18.75
CA GLN A 89 -1.78 -7.67 17.40
C GLN A 89 -2.89 -7.30 16.41
N ILE A 90 -4.09 -7.88 16.54
CA ILE A 90 -5.26 -7.54 15.72
C ILE A 90 -5.60 -6.05 15.88
N LYS A 91 -5.67 -5.54 17.12
CA LYS A 91 -5.90 -4.11 17.36
C LYS A 91 -4.84 -3.20 16.75
N ALA A 92 -3.58 -3.62 16.74
CA ALA A 92 -2.50 -2.87 16.10
C ALA A 92 -2.64 -2.87 14.57
N ILE A 93 -3.08 -3.98 13.97
CA ILE A 93 -3.35 -4.08 12.53
C ILE A 93 -4.54 -3.20 12.15
N GLU A 94 -5.62 -3.20 12.93
CA GLU A 94 -6.79 -2.35 12.70
C GLU A 94 -6.42 -0.85 12.74
N ALA A 95 -5.59 -0.45 13.70
CA ALA A 95 -5.10 0.94 13.76
C ALA A 95 -4.23 1.30 12.54
N PHE A 96 -3.37 0.39 12.09
CA PHE A 96 -2.55 0.58 10.90
C PHE A 96 -3.39 0.65 9.63
N GLU A 97 -4.44 -0.17 9.51
CA GLU A 97 -5.39 -0.16 8.40
C GLU A 97 -6.12 1.18 8.32
N ALA A 98 -6.64 1.68 9.43
CA ALA A 98 -7.32 2.97 9.47
C ALA A 98 -6.42 4.12 8.99
N GLN A 99 -5.17 4.16 9.45
CA GLN A 99 -4.21 5.18 9.02
C GLN A 99 -3.83 5.03 7.54
N ALA A 100 -3.66 3.80 7.06
CA ALA A 100 -3.35 3.53 5.66
C ALA A 100 -4.49 3.93 4.73
N VAL A 101 -5.75 3.66 5.11
CA VAL A 101 -6.94 4.07 4.35
C VAL A 101 -7.03 5.60 4.30
N GLN A 102 -6.88 6.28 5.44
CA GLN A 102 -6.89 7.75 5.47
C GLN A 102 -5.80 8.35 4.56
N SER A 103 -4.58 7.80 4.61
CA SER A 103 -3.48 8.25 3.76
C SER A 103 -3.77 8.02 2.29
N ALA A 104 -4.34 6.86 1.93
CA ALA A 104 -4.71 6.54 0.56
C ALA A 104 -5.81 7.47 0.02
N GLU A 105 -6.82 7.79 0.84
CA GLU A 105 -7.89 8.72 0.48
C GLU A 105 -7.36 10.14 0.26
N GLN A 106 -6.44 10.60 1.11
CA GLN A 106 -5.77 11.88 0.93
C GLN A 106 -4.96 11.92 -0.37
N THR A 107 -4.14 10.91 -0.63
CA THR A 107 -3.37 10.82 -1.88
C THR A 107 -4.29 10.78 -3.10
N LYS A 108 -5.39 10.02 -3.04
CA LYS A 108 -6.37 9.99 -4.12
C LYS A 108 -6.93 11.39 -4.41
N SER A 109 -7.33 12.12 -3.36
CA SER A 109 -7.87 13.47 -3.52
C SER A 109 -6.85 14.45 -4.14
N VAL A 110 -5.58 14.35 -3.76
CA VAL A 110 -4.51 15.17 -4.33
C VAL A 110 -4.26 14.82 -5.79
N VAL A 111 -4.13 13.52 -6.11
CA VAL A 111 -3.89 13.06 -7.49
C VAL A 111 -5.07 13.40 -8.40
N ASP A 112 -6.31 13.28 -7.94
CA ASP A 112 -7.50 13.66 -8.73
C ASP A 112 -7.50 15.17 -9.06
N LYS A 113 -7.06 16.02 -8.11
CA LYS A 113 -6.90 17.47 -8.36
C LYS A 113 -5.78 17.74 -9.36
N GLU A 114 -4.61 17.15 -9.15
CA GLU A 114 -3.46 17.32 -10.06
C GLU A 114 -3.80 16.86 -11.48
N LEU A 115 -4.50 15.73 -11.64
CA LEU A 115 -4.98 15.27 -12.93
C LEU A 115 -5.95 16.26 -13.58
N SER A 116 -6.89 16.82 -12.80
CA SER A 116 -7.80 17.84 -13.33
C SER A 116 -7.06 19.10 -13.79
N ASP A 117 -6.08 19.56 -13.02
CA ASP A 117 -5.32 20.76 -13.34
C ASP A 117 -4.36 20.53 -14.52
N LEU A 118 -3.76 19.34 -14.63
CA LEU A 118 -2.99 18.92 -15.80
C LEU A 118 -3.87 18.82 -17.04
N GLN A 119 -5.09 18.29 -16.93
CA GLN A 119 -6.05 18.25 -18.05
C GLN A 119 -6.46 19.65 -18.51
N LYS A 120 -6.71 20.59 -17.58
CA LYS A 120 -6.97 21.99 -17.93
C LYS A 120 -5.75 22.62 -18.61
N THR A 121 -4.55 22.34 -18.10
CA THR A 121 -3.30 22.84 -18.68
C THR A 121 -3.10 22.29 -20.09
N LEU A 122 -3.35 21.01 -20.31
CA LEU A 122 -3.26 20.38 -21.62
C LEU A 122 -4.28 21.00 -22.59
N LYS A 123 -5.53 21.18 -22.15
CA LYS A 123 -6.54 21.86 -22.96
C LYS A 123 -6.14 23.31 -23.30
N ASN A 124 -5.57 24.04 -22.34
CA ASN A 124 -5.06 25.38 -22.60
C ASN A 124 -3.93 25.38 -23.62
N ILE A 125 -3.08 24.34 -23.66
CA ILE A 125 -2.02 24.18 -24.67
C ILE A 125 -2.62 23.86 -26.04
N GLU A 126 -3.64 23.00 -26.10
CA GLU A 126 -4.30 22.62 -27.35
C GLU A 126 -5.12 23.77 -27.95
N ASP A 127 -5.84 24.52 -27.12
CA ASP A 127 -6.67 25.66 -27.52
C ASP A 127 -5.86 26.97 -27.64
N ALA A 128 -4.56 26.96 -27.29
CA ALA A 128 -3.73 28.14 -27.36
C ALA A 128 -3.60 28.65 -28.79
N ARG A 129 -3.72 29.98 -28.95
CA ARG A 129 -3.40 30.65 -30.22
C ARG A 129 -1.90 30.49 -30.52
N PRO A 130 -1.51 30.44 -31.81
CA PRO A 130 -0.10 30.48 -32.20
C PRO A 130 0.60 31.72 -31.60
N PHE A 131 1.86 31.55 -31.20
CA PHE A 131 2.64 32.63 -30.60
C PHE A 131 2.81 33.85 -31.52
N ASP A 132 2.72 33.67 -32.84
CA ASP A 132 2.84 34.74 -33.83
C ASP A 132 1.65 35.71 -33.83
N ASP A 133 0.48 35.27 -33.35
CA ASP A 133 -0.75 36.07 -33.28
C ASP A 133 -1.01 36.65 -31.87
N LEU A 134 -0.05 36.50 -30.95
CA LEU A 134 -0.18 36.87 -29.55
C LEU A 134 0.21 38.34 -29.32
N THR A 135 -0.68 39.13 -28.73
CA THR A 135 -0.39 40.54 -28.41
C THR A 135 0.18 40.71 -27.00
N VAL A 136 1.05 41.71 -26.81
CA VAL A 136 1.66 42.01 -25.50
C VAL A 136 0.62 42.36 -24.43
N ASP A 137 -0.47 43.03 -24.81
CA ASP A 137 -1.56 43.39 -23.90
C ASP A 137 -2.33 42.15 -23.41
N GLU A 138 -2.56 41.15 -24.28
CA GLU A 138 -3.19 39.88 -23.90
C GLU A 138 -2.29 39.08 -22.93
N VAL A 139 -0.97 39.14 -23.11
CA VAL A 139 0.00 38.46 -22.21
C VAL A 139 0.07 39.15 -20.85
N ALA A 140 0.11 40.48 -20.82
CA ALA A 140 0.07 41.26 -19.58
C ALA A 140 -1.25 41.02 -18.81
N ALA A 141 -2.38 40.92 -19.51
CA ALA A 141 -3.68 40.60 -18.93
C ALA A 141 -3.77 39.16 -18.39
N ALA A 142 -3.17 38.20 -19.08
CA ALA A 142 -3.17 36.79 -18.67
C ALA A 142 -2.25 36.52 -17.46
N GLN A 143 -1.13 37.23 -17.35
CA GLN A 143 -0.18 37.07 -16.24
C GLN A 143 0.27 38.43 -15.67
N PRO A 144 -0.48 39.00 -14.71
CA PRO A 144 -0.23 40.33 -14.15
C PRO A 144 1.08 40.43 -13.33
N GLU A 145 1.77 39.32 -13.11
CA GLU A 145 3.12 39.30 -12.54
C GLU A 145 4.15 39.93 -13.50
N ILE A 146 3.90 39.88 -14.81
CA ILE A 146 4.78 40.45 -15.85
C ILE A 146 4.91 41.96 -15.65
N ASP A 147 3.79 42.68 -15.52
CA ASP A 147 3.80 44.13 -15.30
C ASP A 147 4.49 44.52 -13.99
N LYS A 148 4.20 43.78 -12.90
CA LYS A 148 4.87 44.00 -11.61
C LYS A 148 6.37 43.81 -11.70
N ARG A 149 6.82 42.81 -12.46
CA ARG A 149 8.24 42.52 -12.66
C ARG A 149 8.89 43.58 -13.54
N THR A 150 8.21 44.04 -14.60
CA THR A 150 8.68 45.13 -15.46
C THR A 150 8.82 46.42 -14.66
N GLU A 151 7.84 46.78 -13.84
CA GLU A 151 7.89 47.94 -12.94
C GLU A 151 9.08 47.85 -11.95
N GLN A 152 9.34 46.67 -11.41
CA GLN A 152 10.51 46.43 -10.56
C GLN A 152 11.86 46.53 -11.30
N LEU A 153 11.92 46.14 -12.58
CA LEU A 153 13.13 46.24 -13.39
C LEU A 153 13.40 47.69 -13.80
N VAL A 154 12.35 48.43 -14.17
CA VAL A 154 12.42 49.86 -14.50
C VAL A 154 12.85 50.68 -13.29
N SER A 155 12.24 50.45 -12.12
CA SER A 155 12.62 51.14 -10.87
C SER A 155 14.04 50.82 -10.41
N LYS A 156 14.56 49.63 -10.74
CA LYS A 156 15.95 49.23 -10.45
C LYS A 156 16.93 49.60 -11.57
N GLY A 157 16.48 50.26 -12.64
CA GLY A 157 17.30 50.67 -13.78
C GLY A 157 17.95 49.51 -14.56
N ARG A 158 17.36 48.31 -14.53
CA ARG A 158 17.91 47.11 -15.19
C ARG A 158 17.25 46.91 -16.56
N TRP A 159 17.95 47.32 -17.60
CA TRP A 159 17.47 47.30 -19.00
C TRP A 159 18.12 46.22 -19.88
N ALA A 160 18.89 45.30 -19.27
CA ALA A 160 19.63 44.29 -20.03
C ALA A 160 18.73 43.11 -20.45
N GLU A 161 18.67 42.85 -21.75
CA GLU A 161 18.04 41.66 -22.32
C GLU A 161 19.05 40.52 -22.54
N LYS A 162 18.54 39.28 -22.66
CA LYS A 162 19.34 38.07 -22.91
C LYS A 162 19.30 37.59 -24.36
N PHE A 163 18.49 38.22 -25.21
CA PHE A 163 18.38 37.86 -26.62
C PHE A 163 19.43 38.61 -27.45
N GLY A 164 19.75 38.08 -28.63
CA GLY A 164 20.80 38.62 -29.48
C GLY A 164 20.56 40.08 -29.82
N ASP A 165 21.58 40.92 -29.61
CA ASP A 165 21.50 42.33 -29.93
C ASP A 165 21.49 42.51 -31.45
N LEU A 166 20.43 43.14 -31.97
CA LEU A 166 20.25 43.50 -33.38
C LEU A 166 20.62 44.96 -33.63
N SER A 167 21.26 45.63 -32.67
CA SER A 167 21.78 46.97 -32.86
C SER A 167 22.87 46.96 -33.94
N VAL A 168 22.82 47.95 -34.84
CA VAL A 168 23.70 48.06 -36.03
C VAL A 168 25.00 48.83 -35.69
N LEU A 169 25.22 49.15 -34.40
CA LEU A 169 26.35 49.92 -33.87
C LEU A 169 27.36 49.01 -33.18
#